data_AF-A0A131Y1K7-F1
#
_entry.id   AF-A0A131Y1K7-F1
#
_cell.length_a   1.000
_cell.length_b   1.000
_cell.length_c   1.000
_cell.angle_alpha   90.00
_cell.angle_beta   90.00
_cell.angle_gamma   90.00
#
_symmetry.space_group_name_H-M   'P 1'
#
loop_
_entity.id
_entity.type
_entity.pdbx_description
1 polymer ?
#
loop_
_entity_poly.entity_id
_entity_poly.type
_entity_poly.pdbx_seq_one_letter_code
_entity_poly.pdbx_strand_id
1 'polypeptide(L)'
;MSLNRDISPALRLVREFLLGRQWKNNLRFPDQVTTRSPPPPSLPPGPAHKLSDNYYFARDGRREVAPPKLIADNTSQLKRIGDHSKGATPGERYLP
;
A
#
# COMPACT_ATOMS: atom_id res chain seq x y z
N MET A 1 -10.72 -29.50 -10.78
CA MET A 1 -10.27 -29.25 -9.40
C MET A 1 -9.63 -30.53 -8.89
N SER A 2 -8.33 -30.51 -8.60
CA SER A 2 -7.64 -31.66 -8.02
C SER A 2 -8.22 -32.00 -6.64
N LEU A 3 -8.71 -33.23 -6.46
CA LEU A 3 -9.18 -33.79 -5.18
C LEU A 3 -7.98 -34.24 -4.34
N ASN A 4 -7.12 -33.28 -3.99
CA ASN A 4 -5.94 -33.58 -3.19
C ASN A 4 -6.32 -33.95 -1.77
N ARG A 5 -5.99 -35.19 -1.37
CA ARG A 5 -6.19 -35.75 -0.02
C ARG A 5 -7.59 -35.41 0.56
N ASP A 6 -8.65 -35.72 -0.19
CA ASP A 6 -10.01 -35.63 0.34
C ASP A 6 -10.41 -36.95 1.05
N ILE A 7 -11.46 -36.86 1.87
CA ILE A 7 -12.03 -38.00 2.59
C ILE A 7 -12.93 -38.86 1.69
N SER A 8 -13.30 -40.05 2.15
CA SER A 8 -14.22 -40.92 1.41
C SER A 8 -15.55 -40.22 1.11
N PRO A 9 -16.22 -40.54 -0.02
CA PRO A 9 -17.44 -39.85 -0.43
C PRO A 9 -18.54 -39.82 0.63
N ALA A 10 -18.70 -40.90 1.41
CA ALA A 10 -19.67 -40.99 2.50
C ALA A 10 -19.37 -39.97 3.63
N LEU A 11 -18.11 -39.87 4.06
CA LEU A 11 -17.72 -38.90 5.09
C LEU A 11 -17.76 -37.46 4.58
N ARG A 12 -17.52 -37.26 3.27
CA ARG A 12 -17.67 -35.96 2.62
C ARG A 12 -19.11 -35.44 2.69
N LEU A 13 -20.09 -36.30 2.46
CA LEU A 13 -21.52 -35.95 2.58
C LEU A 13 -21.87 -35.54 4.01
N VAL A 14 -21.44 -36.32 5.00
CA VAL A 14 -21.66 -35.99 6.42
C VAL A 14 -21.03 -34.64 6.78
N ARG A 15 -19.79 -34.39 6.32
CA ARG A 15 -19.08 -33.13 6.56
C ARG A 15 -19.80 -31.94 5.94
N GLU A 16 -20.21 -32.03 4.67
CA GLU A 16 -20.89 -30.93 3.98
C GLU A 16 -22.29 -30.67 4.55
N PHE A 17 -22.99 -31.73 4.99
CA PHE A 17 -24.27 -31.64 5.69
C PHE A 17 -24.13 -30.89 7.02
N LEU A 18 -23.19 -31.28 7.87
CA LEU A 18 -22.97 -30.61 9.17
C LEU A 18 -22.44 -29.18 9.02
N LEU A 19 -21.67 -28.89 7.96
CA LEU A 19 -21.15 -27.55 7.69
C LEU A 19 -22.18 -26.62 7.03
N GLY A 20 -23.27 -27.15 6.46
CA GLY A 20 -24.25 -26.38 5.69
C GLY A 20 -23.67 -25.70 4.44
N ARG A 21 -22.47 -26.10 4.00
CA ARG A 21 -21.77 -25.52 2.86
C ARG A 21 -20.79 -26.51 2.23
N GLN A 22 -20.40 -26.22 1.00
CA GLN A 22 -19.31 -26.91 0.33
C GLN A 22 -17.99 -26.71 1.08
N TRP A 23 -17.34 -27.82 1.44
CA TRP A 23 -16.05 -27.77 2.10
C TRP A 23 -14.96 -27.35 1.12
N LYS A 24 -14.13 -26.39 1.54
CA LYS A 24 -12.93 -25.97 0.81
C LYS A 24 -11.71 -26.43 1.59
N ASN A 25 -10.81 -27.14 0.92
CA ASN A 25 -9.58 -27.60 1.53
C ASN A 25 -8.63 -26.41 1.78
N ASN A 26 -8.22 -26.22 3.03
CA ASN A 26 -7.29 -25.15 3.42
C ASN A 26 -5.81 -25.57 3.31
N LEU A 27 -5.54 -26.85 3.04
CA LEU A 27 -4.19 -27.37 2.89
C LEU A 27 -3.59 -26.92 1.56
N ARG A 28 -2.27 -26.74 1.58
CA ARG A 28 -1.46 -26.34 0.42
C ARG A 28 -0.83 -27.58 -0.19
N PHE A 29 -1.15 -27.85 -1.46
CA PHE A 29 -0.63 -28.98 -2.20
C PHE A 29 0.37 -28.54 -3.28
N PRO A 30 1.34 -29.40 -3.65
CA PRO A 30 2.39 -29.04 -4.61
C PRO A 30 1.88 -28.61 -6.00
N ASP A 31 0.72 -29.09 -6.43
CA ASP A 31 0.07 -28.73 -7.70
C ASP A 31 -0.66 -27.37 -7.65
N GLN A 32 -0.93 -26.86 -6.45
CA GLN A 32 -1.66 -25.61 -6.21
C GLN A 32 -0.75 -24.48 -5.71
N VAL A 33 0.54 -24.76 -5.50
CA VAL A 33 1.51 -23.81 -4.98
C VAL A 33 2.71 -23.76 -5.93
N THR A 34 3.29 -22.57 -6.09
CA THR A 34 4.52 -22.41 -6.86
C THR A 34 5.70 -23.16 -6.24
N THR A 35 6.74 -23.39 -7.04
CA THR A 35 7.98 -24.05 -6.60
C THR A 35 8.66 -23.27 -5.47
N ARG A 36 9.33 -24.01 -4.57
CA ARG A 36 10.18 -23.42 -3.52
C ARG A 36 11.50 -22.88 -4.05
N SER A 37 11.93 -23.35 -5.22
CA SER A 37 13.16 -22.92 -5.89
C SER A 37 12.79 -22.37 -7.28
N PRO A 38 12.35 -21.10 -7.35
CA PRO A 38 12.07 -20.45 -8.63
C PRO A 38 13.38 -20.14 -9.37
N PRO A 39 13.34 -19.98 -10.71
CA PRO A 39 14.49 -19.50 -11.47
C PRO A 39 14.87 -18.07 -11.03
N PRO A 40 16.14 -17.66 -11.21
CA PRO A 40 16.58 -16.31 -10.87
C PRO A 40 15.77 -15.27 -11.66
N PRO A 41 15.20 -14.23 -11.00
CA PRO A 41 14.41 -13.22 -11.69
C PRO A 41 15.30 -12.22 -12.45
N SER A 42 14.80 -11.72 -13.58
CA SER A 42 15.36 -10.55 -14.27
C SER A 42 14.45 -9.35 -14.00
N LEU A 43 14.87 -8.47 -13.09
CA LEU A 43 14.09 -7.30 -12.67
C LEU A 43 14.34 -6.11 -13.61
N PRO A 44 13.30 -5.31 -13.93
CA PRO A 44 13.50 -4.11 -14.72
C PRO A 44 14.34 -3.07 -13.93
N PRO A 45 15.13 -2.25 -14.64
CA PRO A 45 15.93 -1.21 -14.02
C PRO A 45 15.06 -0.09 -13.42
N GLY A 46 15.58 0.61 -12.42
CA GLY A 46 14.93 1.78 -11.85
C GLY A 46 14.98 3.02 -12.77
N PRO A 47 14.18 4.06 -12.48
CA PRO A 47 14.06 5.24 -13.34
C PRO A 47 15.36 6.06 -13.48
N ALA A 48 16.28 5.91 -12.53
CA ALA A 48 17.57 6.56 -12.51
C ALA A 48 18.71 5.67 -13.03
N HIS A 49 18.43 4.56 -13.71
CA HIS A 49 19.45 3.76 -14.41
C HIS A 49 19.67 4.33 -15.82
N LYS A 50 20.12 5.59 -15.90
CA LYS A 50 20.41 6.29 -17.16
C LYS A 50 21.90 6.60 -17.24
N LEU A 51 22.47 6.49 -18.45
CA LEU A 51 23.89 6.71 -18.71
C LEU A 51 24.27 8.20 -18.81
N SER A 52 23.35 9.04 -19.29
CA SER A 52 23.50 10.49 -19.43
C SER A 52 22.32 11.23 -18.80
N ASP A 53 22.46 12.55 -18.61
CA ASP A 53 21.40 13.45 -18.10
C ASP A 53 20.74 12.97 -16.80
N ASN A 54 21.55 12.45 -15.89
CA ASN A 54 21.10 11.80 -14.65
C ASN A 54 21.94 12.22 -13.44
N TYR A 55 22.35 13.49 -13.41
CA TYR A 55 23.08 14.05 -12.30
C TYR A 55 22.25 13.99 -11.02
N TYR A 56 22.87 13.54 -9.92
CA TYR A 56 22.18 13.35 -8.65
C TYR A 56 21.58 14.66 -8.09
N PHE A 57 22.23 15.80 -8.33
CA PHE A 57 21.77 17.10 -7.81
C PHE A 57 20.37 17.48 -8.31
N ALA A 58 19.95 17.02 -9.48
CA ALA A 58 18.65 17.35 -10.08
C ALA A 58 17.49 16.48 -9.55
N ARG A 59 17.78 15.46 -8.73
CA ARG A 59 16.80 14.52 -8.18
C ARG A 59 16.94 14.30 -6.68
N ASP A 60 17.80 15.09 -6.01
CA ASP A 60 18.05 14.99 -4.58
C ASP A 60 16.99 15.75 -3.79
N GLY A 61 15.80 15.17 -3.67
CA GLY A 61 14.69 15.73 -2.88
C GLY A 61 15.04 15.93 -1.40
N ARG A 62 16.07 15.26 -0.88
CA ARG A 62 16.54 15.45 0.51
C ARG A 62 17.14 16.85 0.71
N ARG A 63 17.70 17.45 -0.34
CA ARG A 63 18.25 18.81 -0.33
C ARG A 63 17.24 19.90 -0.72
N GLU A 64 16.11 19.51 -1.28
CA GLU A 64 15.01 20.43 -1.60
C GLU A 64 14.19 20.82 -0.36
N VAL A 65 14.37 20.10 0.76
CA VAL A 65 13.71 20.40 2.03
C VAL A 65 14.21 21.73 2.58
N ALA A 66 13.36 22.75 2.50
CA ALA A 66 13.58 24.03 3.14
C ALA A 66 13.14 24.00 4.62
N PRO A 67 13.73 24.85 5.48
CA PRO A 67 13.22 25.08 6.83
C PRO A 67 11.73 25.48 6.81
N PRO A 68 10.97 25.17 7.88
CA PRO A 68 9.55 25.53 7.95
C PRO A 68 9.36 27.04 7.85
N LYS A 69 8.35 27.46 7.09
CA LYS A 69 7.98 28.87 6.96
C LYS A 69 7.33 29.35 8.26
N LEU A 70 7.98 30.30 8.94
CA LEU A 70 7.42 30.95 10.13
C LEU A 70 6.27 31.88 9.73
N ILE A 71 5.08 31.64 10.29
CA ILE A 71 3.87 32.46 10.04
C ILE A 71 3.75 33.57 11.10
N ALA A 72 4.12 33.28 12.34
CA ALA A 72 4.12 34.23 13.44
C ALA A 72 5.27 33.92 14.40
N ASP A 73 5.91 34.97 14.91
CA ASP A 73 6.94 34.90 15.96
C ASP A 73 6.72 36.04 16.96
N ASN A 74 6.99 35.80 18.24
CA ASN A 74 6.73 36.74 19.35
C ASN A 74 7.67 37.96 19.34
N THR A 75 8.66 37.97 18.45
CA THR A 75 9.68 39.01 18.29
C THR A 75 9.27 40.09 17.28
N SER A 76 8.25 39.84 16.45
CA SER A 76 7.83 40.72 15.36
C SER A 76 6.39 41.18 15.54
N GLN A 77 6.10 42.46 15.23
CA GLN A 77 4.74 43.00 15.34
C GLN A 77 3.82 42.36 14.30
N LEU A 78 2.93 41.48 14.76
CA LEU A 78 1.91 40.84 13.93
C LEU A 78 0.79 41.84 13.62
N LYS A 79 0.50 42.05 12.34
CA LYS A 79 -0.72 42.77 11.93
C LYS A 79 -1.93 41.91 12.28
N ARG A 80 -2.80 42.40 13.17
CA ARG A 80 -4.09 41.76 13.44
C ARG A 80 -4.91 41.71 12.16
N ILE A 81 -5.46 40.54 11.87
CA ILE A 81 -6.49 40.37 10.83
C ILE A 81 -7.75 41.04 11.38
N GLY A 82 -8.41 41.88 10.56
CA GLY A 82 -9.57 42.68 10.99
C GLY A 82 -10.74 41.84 11.51
N ASP A 83 -11.59 42.47 12.32
CA ASP A 83 -12.65 41.81 13.13
C ASP A 83 -13.73 41.08 12.30
N HIS A 84 -13.75 41.24 10.98
CA HIS A 84 -14.67 40.59 10.05
C HIS A 84 -14.02 39.52 9.14
N SER A 85 -13.01 38.80 9.63
CA SER A 85 -12.45 37.66 8.88
C SER A 85 -13.33 36.42 8.97
N LYS A 86 -13.59 35.78 7.81
CA LYS A 86 -14.26 34.47 7.77
C LYS A 86 -13.32 33.42 8.39
N GLY A 87 -13.84 32.59 9.30
CA GLY A 87 -13.08 31.47 9.87
C GLY A 87 -12.63 30.50 8.77
N ALA A 88 -11.34 30.17 8.76
CA ALA A 88 -10.76 29.22 7.81
C ALA A 88 -10.71 27.81 8.43
N THR A 89 -11.27 26.81 7.76
CA THR A 89 -11.09 25.39 8.09
C THR A 89 -9.98 24.80 7.21
N PRO A 90 -9.07 23.96 7.74
CA PRO A 90 -8.11 23.24 6.90
C PRO A 90 -8.81 22.26 5.95
N GLY A 91 -8.45 22.30 4.67
CA GLY A 91 -8.96 21.38 3.64
C GLY A 91 -10.41 21.62 3.21
N GLU A 92 -10.84 20.89 2.18
CA GLU A 92 -12.23 20.87 1.73
C GLU A 92 -13.08 19.98 2.63
N ARG A 93 -14.36 20.33 2.79
CA ARG A 93 -15.30 19.50 3.55
C ARG A 93 -15.61 18.24 2.73
N TYR A 94 -15.36 17.07 3.30
CA TYR A 94 -15.79 15.82 2.70
C TYR A 94 -17.33 15.80 2.61
N LEU A 95 -17.85 15.55 1.41
CA LEU A 95 -19.27 15.34 1.13
C LEU A 95 -19.49 13.83 0.85
N PRO A 96 -20.40 13.15 1.56
CA PRO A 96 -20.72 11.75 1.33
C PRO A 96 -21.51 11.52 0.03
#